data_AF-A0A8J2QKV3-F1
#
_entry.id   AF-A0A8J2QKV3-F1
#
_cell.length_a   1.000
_cell.length_b   1.000
_cell.length_c   1.000
_cell.angle_alpha   90.00
_cell.angle_beta   90.00
_cell.angle_gamma   90.00
#
_symmetry.space_group_name_H-M   'P 1'
#
loop_
_entity.id
_entity.type
_entity.pdbx_description
1 polymer ?
#
loop_
_entity_poly.entity_id
_entity_poly.type
_entity_poly.pdbx_seq_one_letter_code
_entity_poly.pdbx_strand_id
1 'polypeptide(L)'
;MPKLSENYFLRKYYLETNQVPTQTTMKERMSAPLAHVYFKSMPPKIKVLAGLEPPMKGGGSDWYIPPDDLLKGRAVMKPLKKKFLSKLGFDGIDFFGQQILENHQRQMEEEKERMLLENDNNWKLSIEKNCRQKFEDASREHARQNTTKIQNAFQEFTSLYMTSVTRIEQMIMEASAKQIRCGQEETFNKMSSKLQSLVKHQATMLYDEYTEKLMNEKARLKDDFINKVECARTMMGDKLHDINVEKTSCHRKVEDCLRVPEFSMSSICVTEGT
;
A
#
# COMPACT_ATOMS: atom_id res chain seq x y z
N MET A 1 62.65 1.33 20.54
CA MET A 1 63.24 1.89 19.31
C MET A 1 62.19 1.83 18.20
N PRO A 2 61.82 2.94 17.55
CA PRO A 2 60.96 2.90 16.37
C PRO A 2 61.70 2.21 15.21
N LYS A 3 61.02 1.30 14.49
CA LYS A 3 61.57 0.69 13.27
C LYS A 3 61.52 1.73 12.14
N LEU A 4 62.61 2.45 11.94
CA LEU A 4 62.80 3.33 10.79
C LEU A 4 62.67 2.52 9.50
N SER A 5 61.95 3.05 8.50
CA SER A 5 61.71 2.33 7.24
C SER A 5 63.02 2.11 6.46
N GLU A 6 63.05 1.08 5.63
CA GLU A 6 64.19 0.74 4.76
C GLU A 6 64.70 1.94 3.94
N ASN A 7 63.78 2.79 3.47
CA ASN A 7 64.08 4.03 2.73
C ASN A 7 64.97 5.02 3.51
N TYR A 8 64.91 5.02 4.86
CA TYR A 8 65.78 5.84 5.70
C TYR A 8 67.24 5.38 5.61
N PHE A 9 67.47 4.07 5.70
CA PHE A 9 68.81 3.48 5.63
C PHE A 9 69.41 3.64 4.22
N LEU A 10 68.62 3.41 3.17
CA LEU A 10 69.04 3.66 1.79
C LEU A 10 69.38 5.13 1.56
N ARG A 11 68.54 6.08 1.99
CA ARG A 11 68.83 7.52 1.88
C ARG A 11 70.09 7.91 2.64
N LYS A 12 70.31 7.35 3.83
CA LYS A 12 71.52 7.58 4.62
C LYS A 12 72.76 7.07 3.88
N TYR A 13 72.73 5.83 3.39
CA TYR A 13 73.83 5.21 2.63
C TYR A 13 74.24 6.03 1.40
N TYR A 14 73.27 6.48 0.59
CA TYR A 14 73.56 7.29 -0.60
C TYR A 14 74.11 8.68 -0.26
N LEU A 15 73.70 9.30 0.86
CA LEU A 15 74.33 10.54 1.35
C LEU A 15 75.77 10.30 1.83
N GLU A 16 76.02 9.26 2.63
CA GLU A 16 77.34 8.99 3.21
C GLU A 16 78.38 8.55 2.17
N THR A 17 77.94 7.93 1.07
CA THR A 17 78.81 7.47 -0.03
C THR A 17 78.95 8.47 -1.18
N ASN A 18 78.17 9.57 -1.20
CA ASN A 18 78.02 10.47 -2.35
C ASN A 18 77.65 9.75 -3.67
N GLN A 19 76.94 8.62 -3.60
CA GLN A 19 76.49 7.87 -4.77
C GLN A 19 75.00 8.10 -5.04
N VAL A 20 74.61 8.05 -6.31
CA VAL A 20 73.19 8.03 -6.71
C VAL A 20 72.69 6.58 -6.87
N PRO A 21 71.39 6.30 -6.64
CA PRO A 21 70.82 4.98 -6.92
C PRO A 21 70.99 4.59 -8.39
N THR A 22 71.15 3.30 -8.68
CA THR A 22 71.24 2.82 -10.07
C THR A 22 69.89 2.93 -10.79
N GLN A 23 69.92 2.98 -12.13
CA GLN A 23 68.69 3.01 -12.94
C GLN A 23 67.73 1.85 -12.62
N THR A 24 68.26 0.66 -12.33
CA THR A 24 67.49 -0.54 -11.94
C THR A 24 66.77 -0.30 -10.61
N THR A 25 67.51 0.14 -9.58
CA THR A 25 66.97 0.44 -8.25
C THR A 25 65.84 1.50 -8.30
N MET A 26 65.97 2.51 -9.15
CA MET A 26 64.91 3.52 -9.35
C MET A 26 63.67 2.93 -10.04
N LYS A 27 63.84 2.10 -11.09
CA LYS A 27 62.73 1.45 -11.80
C LYS A 27 61.92 0.52 -10.90
N GLU A 28 62.60 -0.24 -10.04
CA GLU A 28 61.98 -1.14 -9.06
C GLU A 28 61.18 -0.39 -7.99
N ARG A 29 61.77 0.65 -7.38
CA ARG A 29 61.14 1.37 -6.26
C ARG A 29 60.08 2.40 -6.68
N MET A 30 60.13 2.93 -7.90
CA MET A 30 59.17 3.94 -8.38
C MET A 30 58.10 3.39 -9.33
N SER A 31 58.20 2.14 -9.79
CA SER A 31 57.52 1.57 -10.96
C SER A 31 57.96 2.17 -12.30
N ALA A 32 57.92 1.34 -13.36
CA ALA A 32 58.48 1.68 -14.66
C ALA A 32 57.89 2.95 -15.33
N PRO A 33 56.57 3.23 -15.31
CA PRO A 33 56.02 4.43 -15.94
C PRO A 33 56.48 5.72 -15.25
N LEU A 34 56.47 5.75 -13.92
CA LEU A 34 56.87 6.92 -13.14
C LEU A 34 58.39 7.16 -13.22
N ALA A 35 59.19 6.07 -13.20
CA ALA A 35 60.63 6.16 -13.44
C ALA A 35 60.94 6.73 -14.84
N HIS A 36 60.20 6.36 -15.87
CA HIS A 36 60.38 6.92 -17.22
C HIS A 36 60.10 8.44 -17.27
N VAL A 37 59.02 8.90 -16.63
CA VAL A 37 58.73 10.34 -16.50
C VAL A 37 59.84 11.07 -15.74
N TYR A 38 60.33 10.48 -14.65
CA TYR A 38 61.41 11.05 -13.83
C TYR A 38 62.74 11.16 -14.60
N PHE A 39 63.17 10.12 -15.32
CA PHE A 39 64.36 10.18 -16.17
C PHE A 39 64.24 11.21 -17.32
N LYS A 40 63.02 11.42 -17.84
CA LYS A 40 62.74 12.41 -18.89
C LYS A 40 62.81 13.85 -18.38
N SER A 41 62.52 14.11 -17.11
CA SER A 41 62.59 15.45 -16.49
C SER A 41 63.96 15.82 -15.89
N MET A 42 64.92 14.89 -15.84
CA MET A 42 66.27 15.17 -15.33
C MET A 42 67.08 16.14 -16.23
N PRO A 43 67.74 17.16 -15.65
CA PRO A 43 68.76 17.94 -16.35
C PRO A 43 69.93 17.06 -16.86
N PRO A 44 70.53 17.34 -18.04
CA PRO A 44 71.59 16.51 -18.62
C PRO A 44 72.78 16.23 -17.70
N LYS A 45 73.19 17.22 -16.88
CA LYS A 45 74.27 17.03 -15.88
C LYS A 45 73.96 15.93 -14.85
N ILE A 46 72.69 15.74 -14.50
CA ILE A 46 72.24 14.70 -13.55
C ILE A 46 72.07 13.36 -14.28
N LYS A 47 71.65 13.36 -15.55
CA LYS A 47 71.55 12.14 -16.37
C LYS A 47 72.90 11.42 -16.53
N VAL A 48 73.99 12.16 -16.74
CA VAL A 48 75.35 11.57 -16.82
C VAL A 48 75.75 10.93 -15.48
N LEU A 49 75.46 11.59 -14.35
CA LEU A 49 75.71 11.04 -13.01
C LEU A 49 74.85 9.80 -12.71
N ALA A 50 73.61 9.75 -13.22
CA ALA A 50 72.70 8.61 -13.12
C ALA A 50 72.97 7.48 -14.15
N GLY A 51 74.00 7.61 -14.98
CA GLY A 51 74.35 6.61 -16.01
C GLY A 51 73.35 6.49 -17.16
N LEU A 52 72.51 7.50 -17.38
CA LEU A 52 71.48 7.53 -18.44
C LEU A 52 72.03 7.97 -19.80
N GLU A 53 73.06 8.81 -19.79
CA GLU A 53 73.73 9.36 -20.97
C GLU A 53 75.26 9.23 -20.77
N PRO A 54 76.03 8.74 -21.76
CA PRO A 54 77.47 8.57 -21.61
C PRO A 54 78.16 9.93 -21.48
N PRO A 55 79.28 10.04 -20.72
CA PRO A 55 80.00 11.29 -20.58
C PRO A 55 80.55 11.73 -21.94
N MET A 56 80.05 12.86 -22.45
CA MET A 56 80.53 13.45 -23.70
C MET A 56 82.02 13.83 -23.56
N LYS A 57 82.90 13.05 -24.20
CA LYS A 57 84.26 13.49 -24.47
C LYS A 57 84.18 14.68 -25.44
N GLY A 58 84.64 15.85 -24.97
CA GLY A 58 84.83 17.01 -25.85
C GLY A 58 85.80 16.67 -26.98
N GLY A 59 85.61 17.28 -28.16
CA GLY A 59 86.44 17.00 -29.33
C GLY A 59 87.92 17.32 -29.08
N GLY A 60 88.76 16.29 -29.20
CA GLY A 60 90.21 16.44 -29.23
C GLY A 60 90.71 17.08 -30.53
N SER A 61 92.00 17.41 -30.58
CA SER A 61 92.66 18.18 -31.64
C SER A 61 92.82 17.46 -33.00
N ASP A 62 92.13 16.34 -33.22
CA ASP A 62 92.32 15.45 -34.38
C ASP A 62 91.64 15.94 -35.68
N TRP A 63 91.07 17.15 -35.67
CA TRP A 63 90.32 17.73 -36.80
C TRP A 63 91.17 18.60 -37.75
N TYR A 64 92.46 18.77 -37.49
CA TYR A 64 93.36 19.52 -38.37
C TYR A 64 94.33 18.56 -39.11
N ILE A 65 94.05 18.29 -40.38
CA ILE A 65 94.92 17.53 -41.28
C ILE A 65 95.70 18.52 -42.16
N PRO A 66 97.04 18.52 -42.17
CA PRO A 66 97.83 19.41 -43.03
C PRO A 66 97.57 19.19 -44.53
N PRO A 67 97.55 20.25 -45.37
CA PRO A 67 97.30 20.11 -46.81
C PRO A 67 98.26 19.18 -47.56
N ASP A 68 99.51 19.03 -47.10
CA ASP A 68 100.50 18.15 -47.72
C ASP A 68 100.14 16.66 -47.64
N ASP A 69 99.44 16.23 -46.58
CA ASP A 69 99.00 14.83 -46.43
C ASP A 69 97.77 14.54 -47.29
N LEU A 70 96.91 15.54 -47.50
CA LEU A 70 95.81 15.49 -48.47
C LEU A 70 96.30 15.33 -49.93
N LEU A 71 97.47 15.91 -50.26
CA LEU A 71 98.04 15.83 -51.62
C LEU A 71 98.92 14.58 -51.83
N LYS A 72 99.59 14.06 -50.80
CA LYS A 72 100.33 12.79 -50.86
C LYS A 72 99.42 11.57 -50.72
N GLY A 73 98.30 11.72 -50.00
CA GLY A 73 97.24 10.75 -49.85
C GLY A 73 96.44 10.54 -51.14
N ARG A 74 97.05 9.94 -52.16
CA ARG A 74 96.31 9.41 -53.32
C ARG A 74 95.14 8.58 -52.80
N ALA A 75 93.92 8.96 -53.16
CA ALA A 75 92.70 8.20 -52.90
C ALA A 75 92.65 6.94 -53.79
N VAL A 76 93.66 6.07 -53.66
CA VAL A 76 93.62 4.69 -54.15
C VAL A 76 92.59 3.97 -53.30
N MET A 77 91.34 3.98 -53.79
CA MET A 77 90.33 2.98 -53.46
C MET A 77 91.03 1.62 -53.47
N LYS A 78 91.33 1.08 -52.28
CA LYS A 78 92.15 -0.14 -52.14
C LYS A 78 91.50 -1.22 -53.01
N PRO A 79 92.21 -1.80 -54.00
CA PRO A 79 91.58 -2.67 -54.98
C PRO A 79 90.72 -3.74 -54.30
N LEU A 80 89.40 -3.67 -54.51
CA LEU A 80 88.46 -4.61 -53.92
C LEU A 80 88.96 -6.02 -54.24
N LYS A 81 89.23 -6.80 -53.19
CA LYS A 81 89.90 -8.11 -53.31
C LYS A 81 89.26 -8.88 -54.47
N LYS A 82 90.04 -9.43 -55.40
CA LYS A 82 89.56 -9.96 -56.69
C LYS A 82 88.38 -10.96 -56.57
N LYS A 83 88.23 -11.60 -55.40
CA LYS A 83 87.08 -12.43 -54.95
C LYS A 83 85.71 -11.72 -54.87
N PHE A 84 85.68 -10.39 -54.83
CA PHE A 84 84.46 -9.56 -54.88
C PHE A 84 84.20 -9.06 -56.30
N LEU A 85 85.25 -8.65 -57.04
CA LEU A 85 85.12 -8.28 -58.45
C LEU A 85 84.72 -9.47 -59.35
N SER A 86 85.13 -10.69 -59.00
CA SER A 86 84.64 -11.94 -59.63
C SER A 86 83.19 -12.28 -59.28
N LYS A 87 82.55 -11.56 -58.34
CA LYS A 87 81.10 -11.61 -58.07
C LYS A 87 80.34 -10.45 -58.73
N LEU A 88 80.98 -9.69 -59.60
CA LEU A 88 80.39 -8.62 -60.42
C LEU A 88 80.35 -8.99 -61.92
N GLY A 89 80.62 -10.26 -62.26
CA GLY A 89 80.20 -10.85 -63.54
C GLY A 89 78.69 -11.13 -63.55
N PHE A 90 78.16 -11.48 -64.72
CA PHE A 90 76.73 -11.75 -64.95
C PHE A 90 76.11 -12.66 -63.88
N ASP A 91 76.68 -13.85 -63.67
CA ASP A 91 76.23 -14.85 -62.70
C ASP A 91 76.20 -14.34 -61.24
N GLY A 92 77.06 -13.36 -60.91
CA GLY A 92 77.10 -12.73 -59.59
C GLY A 92 76.03 -11.66 -59.41
N ILE A 93 75.72 -10.91 -60.47
CA ILE A 93 74.60 -9.97 -60.51
C ILE A 93 73.27 -10.76 -60.42
N ASP A 94 73.16 -11.86 -61.15
CA ASP A 94 71.99 -12.75 -61.14
C ASP A 94 71.77 -13.39 -59.76
N PHE A 95 72.82 -13.95 -59.15
CA PHE A 95 72.78 -14.48 -57.78
C PHE A 95 72.29 -13.45 -56.74
N PHE A 96 72.82 -12.22 -56.78
CA PHE A 96 72.38 -11.17 -55.85
C PHE A 96 70.98 -10.64 -56.20
N GLY A 97 70.61 -10.58 -57.49
CA GLY A 97 69.27 -10.22 -57.92
C GLY A 97 68.21 -11.22 -57.42
N GLN A 98 68.48 -12.51 -57.56
CA GLN A 98 67.63 -13.58 -57.03
C GLN A 98 67.57 -13.52 -55.49
N GLN A 99 68.70 -13.35 -54.79
CA GLN A 99 68.70 -13.22 -53.33
C GLN A 99 67.92 -11.98 -52.84
N ILE A 100 67.93 -10.87 -53.57
CA ILE A 100 67.12 -9.68 -53.29
C ILE A 100 65.63 -9.98 -53.53
N LEU A 101 65.30 -10.64 -54.63
CA LEU A 101 63.93 -11.05 -54.96
C LEU A 101 63.34 -12.00 -53.91
N GLU A 102 64.07 -13.02 -53.48
CA GLU A 102 63.66 -13.97 -52.44
C GLU A 102 63.48 -13.28 -51.07
N ASN A 103 64.35 -12.33 -50.72
CA ASN A 103 64.18 -11.53 -49.51
C ASN A 103 62.94 -10.62 -49.59
N HIS A 104 62.69 -9.98 -50.73
CA HIS A 104 61.53 -9.11 -50.93
C HIS A 104 60.22 -9.91 -50.93
N GLN A 105 60.17 -11.05 -51.61
CA GLN A 105 59.00 -11.97 -51.59
C GLN A 105 58.68 -12.42 -50.17
N ARG A 106 59.69 -12.78 -49.36
CA ARG A 106 59.50 -13.12 -47.95
C ARG A 106 58.92 -11.97 -47.14
N GLN A 107 59.47 -10.76 -47.30
CA GLN A 107 58.97 -9.56 -46.62
C GLN A 107 57.52 -9.21 -47.00
N MET A 108 57.16 -9.36 -48.29
CA MET A 108 55.78 -9.15 -48.76
C MET A 108 54.81 -10.17 -48.15
N GLU A 109 55.21 -11.43 -47.99
CA GLU A 109 54.38 -12.47 -47.36
C GLU A 109 54.29 -12.26 -45.83
N GLU A 110 55.40 -11.92 -45.15
CA GLU A 110 55.43 -11.54 -43.72
C GLU A 110 54.58 -10.29 -43.42
N GLU A 111 54.50 -9.32 -44.34
CA GLU A 111 53.63 -8.14 -44.23
C GLU A 111 52.16 -8.49 -44.48
N LYS A 112 51.88 -9.32 -45.49
CA LYS A 112 50.55 -9.85 -45.80
C LYS A 112 49.96 -10.68 -44.65
N GLU A 113 50.72 -11.60 -44.06
CA GLU A 113 50.29 -12.37 -42.87
C GLU A 113 49.97 -11.44 -41.69
N ARG A 114 50.81 -10.42 -41.45
CA ARG A 114 50.60 -9.42 -40.39
C ARG A 114 49.35 -8.58 -40.61
N MET A 115 49.13 -8.11 -41.83
CA MET A 115 47.94 -7.33 -42.21
C MET A 115 46.66 -8.16 -42.15
N LEU A 116 46.72 -9.44 -42.52
CA LEU A 116 45.62 -10.38 -42.32
C LEU A 116 45.32 -10.57 -40.83
N LEU A 117 46.34 -10.83 -39.99
CA LEU A 117 46.17 -11.01 -38.54
C LEU A 117 45.62 -9.75 -37.84
N GLU A 118 46.07 -8.56 -38.23
CA GLU A 118 45.56 -7.29 -37.71
C GLU A 118 44.09 -7.07 -38.11
N ASN A 119 43.73 -7.33 -39.37
CA ASN A 119 42.35 -7.25 -39.84
C ASN A 119 41.44 -8.27 -39.11
N ASP A 120 41.92 -9.50 -38.93
CA ASP A 120 41.22 -10.56 -38.19
C ASP A 120 40.94 -10.16 -36.74
N ASN A 121 41.91 -9.52 -36.08
CA ASN A 121 41.76 -9.02 -34.70
C ASN A 121 40.80 -7.82 -34.63
N ASN A 122 40.91 -6.87 -35.56
CA ASN A 122 39.99 -5.73 -35.66
C ASN A 122 38.54 -6.19 -35.94
N TRP A 123 38.36 -7.23 -36.76
CA TRP A 123 37.06 -7.86 -37.03
C TRP A 123 36.49 -8.57 -35.80
N LYS A 124 37.31 -9.35 -35.07
CA LYS A 124 36.92 -9.99 -33.79
C LYS A 124 36.48 -8.96 -32.75
N LEU A 125 37.25 -7.88 -32.56
CA LEU A 125 36.91 -6.79 -31.65
C LEU A 125 35.62 -6.06 -32.06
N SER A 126 35.39 -5.87 -33.36
CA SER A 126 34.15 -5.31 -33.90
C SER A 126 32.95 -6.22 -33.62
N ILE A 127 33.08 -7.54 -33.80
CA ILE A 127 32.04 -8.52 -33.47
C ILE A 127 31.76 -8.53 -31.96
N GLU A 128 32.79 -8.61 -31.11
CA GLU A 128 32.62 -8.60 -29.65
C GLU A 128 31.88 -7.35 -29.17
N LYS A 129 32.29 -6.17 -29.66
CA LYS A 129 31.61 -4.90 -29.36
C LYS A 129 30.14 -4.91 -29.80
N ASN A 130 29.84 -5.41 -30.99
CA ASN A 130 28.46 -5.47 -31.51
C ASN A 130 27.60 -6.49 -30.74
N CYS A 131 28.15 -7.65 -30.37
CA CYS A 131 27.47 -8.64 -29.54
C CYS A 131 27.18 -8.09 -28.14
N ARG A 132 28.16 -7.42 -27.53
CA ARG A 132 28.01 -6.76 -26.23
C ARG A 132 26.96 -5.65 -26.27
N GLN A 133 27.00 -4.79 -27.29
CA GLN A 133 26.00 -3.73 -27.48
C GLN A 133 24.58 -4.32 -27.56
N LYS A 134 24.36 -5.34 -28.40
CA LYS A 134 23.07 -6.03 -28.52
C LYS A 134 22.61 -6.66 -27.22
N PHE A 135 23.52 -7.23 -26.42
CA PHE A 135 23.20 -7.77 -25.09
C PHE A 135 22.81 -6.66 -24.11
N GLU A 136 23.54 -5.54 -24.08
CA GLU A 136 23.24 -4.40 -23.21
C GLU A 136 21.94 -3.67 -23.61
N ASP A 137 21.58 -3.65 -24.90
CA ASP A 137 20.29 -3.13 -25.39
C ASP A 137 19.13 -4.07 -25.05
N ALA A 138 19.27 -5.38 -25.33
CA ALA A 138 18.25 -6.38 -25.00
C ALA A 138 17.99 -6.48 -23.49
N SER A 139 19.05 -6.41 -22.68
CA SER A 139 18.96 -6.38 -21.21
C SER A 139 18.18 -5.15 -20.72
N ARG A 140 18.45 -3.95 -21.27
CA ARG A 140 17.70 -2.73 -20.95
C ARG A 140 16.24 -2.81 -21.37
N GLU A 141 15.92 -3.36 -22.54
CA GLU A 141 14.54 -3.52 -23.00
C GLU A 141 13.77 -4.55 -22.17
N HIS A 142 14.37 -5.70 -21.82
CA HIS A 142 13.75 -6.66 -20.90
C HIS A 142 13.55 -6.10 -19.49
N ALA A 143 14.50 -5.31 -18.97
CA ALA A 143 14.32 -4.60 -17.71
C ALA A 143 13.12 -3.64 -17.78
N ARG A 144 13.02 -2.82 -18.84
CA ARG A 144 11.89 -1.91 -19.08
C ARG A 144 10.55 -2.65 -19.15
N GLN A 145 10.49 -3.73 -19.93
CA GLN A 145 9.29 -4.57 -20.05
C GLN A 145 8.87 -5.18 -18.71
N ASN A 146 9.83 -5.64 -17.91
CA ASN A 146 9.55 -6.18 -16.58
C ASN A 146 9.05 -5.09 -15.62
N THR A 147 9.64 -3.88 -15.65
CA THR A 147 9.12 -2.73 -14.88
C THR A 147 7.68 -2.39 -15.27
N THR A 148 7.36 -2.33 -16.56
CA THR A 148 5.97 -2.08 -17.03
C THR A 148 5.02 -3.19 -16.61
N LYS A 149 5.40 -4.48 -16.73
CA LYS A 149 4.57 -5.60 -16.25
C LYS A 149 4.29 -5.52 -14.75
N ILE A 150 5.30 -5.17 -13.94
CA ILE A 150 5.16 -4.99 -12.50
C ILE A 150 4.23 -3.80 -12.18
N GLN A 151 4.37 -2.67 -12.89
CA GLN A 151 3.49 -1.51 -12.73
C GLN A 151 2.04 -1.83 -13.07
N ASN A 152 1.79 -2.53 -14.18
CA ASN A 152 0.44 -2.96 -14.57
C ASN A 152 -0.16 -3.93 -13.54
N ALA A 153 0.60 -4.93 -13.07
CA ALA A 153 0.15 -5.86 -12.05
C ALA A 153 -0.18 -5.17 -10.72
N PHE A 154 0.55 -4.11 -10.33
CA PHE A 154 0.19 -3.28 -9.18
C PHE A 154 -1.11 -2.49 -9.42
N GLN A 155 -1.34 -1.93 -10.61
CA GLN A 155 -2.59 -1.24 -10.94
C GLN A 155 -3.80 -2.18 -10.94
N GLU A 156 -3.66 -3.37 -11.52
CA GLU A 156 -4.67 -4.44 -11.49
C GLU A 156 -4.96 -4.87 -10.04
N PHE A 157 -3.92 -5.13 -9.24
CA PHE A 157 -4.07 -5.46 -7.82
C PHE A 157 -4.78 -4.35 -7.03
N THR A 158 -4.40 -3.08 -7.23
CA THR A 158 -5.08 -1.94 -6.59
C THR A 158 -6.55 -1.85 -7.00
N SER A 159 -6.87 -2.06 -8.27
CA SER A 159 -8.25 -2.06 -8.77
C SER A 159 -9.10 -3.19 -8.14
N LEU A 160 -8.55 -4.40 -8.09
CA LEU A 160 -9.18 -5.56 -7.46
C LEU A 160 -9.36 -5.37 -5.95
N TYR A 161 -8.35 -4.81 -5.27
CA TYR A 161 -8.40 -4.50 -3.84
C TYR A 161 -9.48 -3.47 -3.52
N MET A 162 -9.48 -2.32 -4.21
CA MET A 162 -10.51 -1.28 -4.03
C MET A 162 -11.92 -1.82 -4.29
N THR A 163 -12.11 -2.56 -5.39
CA THR A 163 -13.40 -3.20 -5.71
C THR A 163 -13.86 -4.16 -4.61
N SER A 164 -12.93 -4.90 -4.01
CA SER A 164 -13.22 -5.83 -2.90
C SER A 164 -13.57 -5.10 -1.61
N VAL A 165 -12.86 -4.02 -1.28
CA VAL A 165 -13.14 -3.18 -0.10
C VAL A 165 -14.51 -2.52 -0.23
N THR A 166 -14.80 -1.84 -1.34
CA THR A 166 -16.10 -1.18 -1.56
C THR A 166 -17.26 -2.17 -1.54
N ARG A 167 -17.07 -3.41 -2.02
CA ARG A 167 -18.07 -4.48 -1.89
C ARG A 167 -18.31 -4.89 -0.43
N ILE A 168 -17.27 -4.96 0.39
CA ILE A 168 -17.39 -5.27 1.83
C ILE A 168 -18.08 -4.10 2.56
N GLU A 169 -17.72 -2.86 2.26
CA GLU A 169 -18.38 -1.65 2.79
C GLU A 169 -19.88 -1.63 2.45
N GLN A 170 -20.24 -1.92 1.20
CA GLN A 170 -21.64 -2.03 0.77
C GLN A 170 -22.37 -3.13 1.55
N MET A 171 -21.80 -4.33 1.69
CA MET A 171 -22.41 -5.43 2.45
C MET A 171 -22.63 -5.07 3.93
N ILE A 172 -21.69 -4.33 4.55
CA ILE A 172 -21.81 -3.84 5.93
C ILE A 172 -22.93 -2.78 6.04
N MET A 173 -23.02 -1.85 5.09
CA MET A 173 -24.08 -0.84 5.07
C MET A 173 -25.47 -1.46 4.85
N GLU A 174 -25.60 -2.42 3.94
CA GLU A 174 -26.85 -3.16 3.68
C GLU A 174 -27.30 -3.97 4.90
N ALA A 175 -26.36 -4.66 5.57
CA ALA A 175 -26.63 -5.39 6.80
C ALA A 175 -27.09 -4.45 7.94
N SER A 176 -26.41 -3.31 8.11
CA SER A 176 -26.77 -2.29 9.11
C SER A 176 -28.14 -1.68 8.83
N ALA A 177 -28.43 -1.32 7.57
CA ALA A 177 -29.73 -0.80 7.15
C ALA A 177 -30.86 -1.84 7.27
N LYS A 178 -30.56 -3.14 7.16
CA LYS A 178 -31.50 -4.22 7.49
C LYS A 178 -31.76 -4.30 9.00
N GLN A 179 -30.71 -4.29 9.82
CA GLN A 179 -30.82 -4.37 11.28
C GLN A 179 -31.60 -3.18 11.87
N ILE A 180 -31.38 -1.97 11.37
CA ILE A 180 -32.13 -0.76 11.76
C ILE A 180 -33.63 -0.94 11.46
N ARG A 181 -33.98 -1.43 10.26
CA ARG A 181 -35.40 -1.67 9.89
C ARG A 181 -36.06 -2.73 10.77
N CYS A 182 -35.39 -3.85 11.03
CA CYS A 182 -35.89 -4.87 11.98
C CYS A 182 -36.12 -4.28 13.38
N GLY A 183 -35.18 -3.47 13.89
CA GLY A 183 -35.32 -2.82 15.20
C GLY A 183 -36.44 -1.78 15.26
N GLN A 184 -36.70 -1.06 14.16
CA GLN A 184 -37.85 -0.16 14.02
C GLN A 184 -39.18 -0.93 14.02
N GLU A 185 -39.27 -2.01 13.23
CA GLU A 185 -40.45 -2.88 13.14
C GLU A 185 -40.76 -3.57 14.47
N GLU A 186 -39.76 -4.11 15.16
CA GLU A 186 -39.89 -4.65 16.51
C GLU A 186 -40.41 -3.60 17.50
N THR A 187 -39.85 -2.38 17.46
CA THR A 187 -40.26 -1.27 18.34
C THR A 187 -41.69 -0.85 18.07
N PHE A 188 -42.08 -0.75 16.79
CA PHE A 188 -43.45 -0.46 16.38
C PHE A 188 -44.43 -1.53 16.86
N ASN A 189 -44.10 -2.82 16.68
CA ASN A 189 -44.95 -3.93 17.11
C ASN A 189 -45.09 -4.00 18.65
N LYS A 190 -44.02 -3.73 19.40
CA LYS A 190 -44.05 -3.59 20.87
C LYS A 190 -44.90 -2.39 21.33
N MET A 191 -44.85 -1.26 20.61
CA MET A 191 -45.68 -0.09 20.91
C MET A 191 -47.16 -0.31 20.57
N SER A 192 -47.44 -0.90 19.41
CA SER A 192 -48.79 -1.21 18.91
C SER A 192 -49.52 -2.21 19.82
N SER A 193 -48.86 -3.30 20.22
CA SER A 193 -49.41 -4.27 21.17
C SER A 193 -49.66 -3.66 22.56
N LYS A 194 -48.75 -2.81 23.06
CA LYS A 194 -48.97 -2.06 24.31
C LYS A 194 -50.18 -1.12 24.20
N LEU A 195 -50.31 -0.37 23.10
CA LEU A 195 -51.46 0.51 22.86
C LEU A 195 -52.77 -0.28 22.78
N GLN A 196 -52.80 -1.41 22.07
CA GLN A 196 -53.97 -2.28 21.99
C GLN A 196 -54.39 -2.80 23.38
N SER A 197 -53.42 -3.15 24.23
CA SER A 197 -53.68 -3.58 25.61
C SER A 197 -54.28 -2.46 26.47
N LEU A 198 -53.75 -1.24 26.36
CA LEU A 198 -54.27 -0.06 27.07
C LEU A 198 -55.69 0.31 26.61
N VAL A 199 -55.95 0.29 25.29
CA VAL A 199 -57.29 0.55 24.73
C VAL A 199 -58.30 -0.51 25.17
N LYS A 200 -57.91 -1.79 25.19
CA LYS A 200 -58.75 -2.87 25.74
C LYS A 200 -59.08 -2.63 27.22
N HIS A 201 -58.08 -2.33 28.05
CA HIS A 201 -58.28 -2.06 29.46
C HIS A 201 -59.19 -0.83 29.70
N GLN A 202 -58.99 0.26 28.95
CA GLN A 202 -59.84 1.45 29.03
C GLN A 202 -61.29 1.16 28.60
N ALA A 203 -61.48 0.35 27.55
CA ALA A 203 -62.81 -0.07 27.11
C ALA A 203 -63.52 -0.94 28.16
N THR A 204 -62.80 -1.85 28.83
CA THR A 204 -63.33 -2.63 29.96
C THR A 204 -63.69 -1.72 31.14
N MET A 205 -62.80 -0.84 31.58
CA MET A 205 -63.07 0.10 32.68
C MET A 205 -64.32 0.96 32.42
N LEU A 206 -64.49 1.49 31.21
CA LEU A 206 -65.68 2.25 30.82
C LEU A 206 -66.94 1.37 30.76
N TYR A 207 -66.84 0.15 30.22
CA TYR A 207 -67.96 -0.79 30.17
C TYR A 207 -68.45 -1.15 31.57
N ASP A 208 -67.53 -1.42 32.50
CA ASP A 208 -67.83 -1.74 33.88
C ASP A 208 -68.46 -0.54 34.61
N GLU A 209 -67.90 0.67 34.45
CA GLU A 209 -68.44 1.93 35.00
C GLU A 209 -69.87 2.22 34.50
N TYR A 210 -70.14 2.05 33.20
CA TYR A 210 -71.49 2.23 32.65
C TYR A 210 -72.45 1.09 33.04
N THR A 211 -71.94 -0.13 33.24
CA THR A 211 -72.74 -1.26 33.76
C THR A 211 -73.15 -1.03 35.21
N GLU A 212 -72.24 -0.53 36.06
CA GLU A 212 -72.54 -0.16 37.45
C GLU A 212 -73.60 0.94 37.50
N LYS A 213 -73.42 2.03 36.74
CA LYS A 213 -74.41 3.11 36.62
C LYS A 213 -75.78 2.60 36.15
N LEU A 214 -75.82 1.70 35.17
CA LEU A 214 -77.06 1.10 34.69
C LEU A 214 -77.74 0.20 35.74
N MET A 215 -76.98 -0.54 36.54
CA MET A 215 -77.53 -1.35 37.63
C MET A 215 -78.05 -0.48 38.78
N ASN A 216 -77.34 0.60 39.13
CA ASN A 216 -77.77 1.56 40.14
C ASN A 216 -79.06 2.29 39.72
N GLU A 217 -79.16 2.73 38.45
CA GLU A 217 -80.39 3.29 37.89
C GLU A 217 -81.54 2.28 37.84
N LYS A 218 -81.25 1.03 37.44
CA LYS A 218 -82.24 -0.06 37.43
C LYS A 218 -82.77 -0.37 38.83
N ALA A 219 -81.93 -0.33 39.86
CA ALA A 219 -82.35 -0.46 41.25
C ALA A 219 -83.25 0.73 41.66
N ARG A 220 -82.79 1.97 41.45
CA ARG A 220 -83.55 3.20 41.74
C ARG A 220 -84.94 3.20 41.10
N LEU A 221 -85.04 2.84 39.82
CA LEU A 221 -86.31 2.78 39.09
C LEU A 221 -87.22 1.63 39.56
N LYS A 222 -86.63 0.49 39.96
CA LYS A 222 -87.38 -0.64 40.55
C LYS A 222 -87.97 -0.25 41.91
N ASP A 223 -87.20 0.43 42.75
CA ASP A 223 -87.65 0.83 44.09
C ASP A 223 -88.68 1.96 44.01
N ASP A 224 -88.51 2.94 43.11
CA ASP A 224 -89.53 3.94 42.76
C ASP A 224 -90.83 3.29 42.24
N PHE A 225 -90.73 2.26 41.39
CA PHE A 225 -91.90 1.48 40.93
C PHE A 225 -92.58 0.72 42.08
N ILE A 226 -91.82 0.05 42.95
CA ILE A 226 -92.37 -0.65 44.14
C ILE A 226 -93.10 0.36 45.02
N ASN A 227 -92.47 1.48 45.39
CA ASN A 227 -93.08 2.52 46.21
C ASN A 227 -94.39 3.05 45.58
N LYS A 228 -94.42 3.27 44.26
CA LYS A 228 -95.63 3.70 43.54
C LYS A 228 -96.74 2.64 43.56
N VAL A 229 -96.40 1.36 43.40
CA VAL A 229 -97.36 0.25 43.50
C VAL A 229 -97.87 0.08 44.93
N GLU A 230 -97.02 0.26 45.95
CA GLU A 230 -97.44 0.17 47.35
C GLU A 230 -98.32 1.35 47.76
N CYS A 231 -97.99 2.58 47.37
CA CYS A 231 -98.86 3.75 47.55
C CYS A 231 -100.20 3.61 46.80
N ALA A 232 -100.20 3.05 45.58
CA ALA A 232 -101.44 2.76 44.88
C ALA A 232 -102.28 1.68 45.59
N ARG A 233 -101.62 0.65 46.17
CA ARG A 233 -102.26 -0.40 46.96
C ARG A 233 -102.83 0.14 48.28
N THR A 234 -102.14 1.02 48.99
CA THR A 234 -102.69 1.65 50.21
C THR A 234 -103.87 2.54 49.84
N MET A 235 -103.73 3.47 48.89
CA MET A 235 -104.85 4.32 48.44
C MET A 235 -106.06 3.53 47.92
N MET A 236 -105.87 2.33 47.36
CA MET A 236 -106.96 1.44 46.98
C MET A 236 -107.55 0.71 48.20
N GLY A 237 -106.71 0.26 49.13
CA GLY A 237 -107.13 -0.35 50.39
C GLY A 237 -107.91 0.61 51.29
N ASP A 238 -107.47 1.87 51.39
CA ASP A 238 -108.13 2.96 52.11
C ASP A 238 -109.54 3.19 51.52
N LYS A 239 -109.64 3.39 50.20
CA LYS A 239 -110.94 3.52 49.51
C LYS A 239 -111.85 2.30 49.69
N LEU A 240 -111.29 1.09 49.73
CA LEU A 240 -112.07 -0.14 49.91
C LEU A 240 -112.52 -0.29 51.39
N HIS A 241 -111.71 0.18 52.33
CA HIS A 241 -112.10 0.34 53.73
C HIS A 241 -113.23 1.37 53.88
N ASP A 242 -113.09 2.56 53.28
CA ASP A 242 -114.12 3.61 53.27
C ASP A 242 -115.44 3.08 52.72
N ILE A 243 -115.43 2.43 51.54
CA ILE A 243 -116.62 1.79 50.93
C ILE A 243 -117.23 0.74 51.87
N ASN A 244 -116.43 0.00 52.63
CA ASN A 244 -116.93 -1.01 53.56
C ASN A 244 -117.46 -0.40 54.88
N VAL A 245 -116.89 0.72 55.33
CA VAL A 245 -117.40 1.53 56.45
C VAL A 245 -118.71 2.22 56.06
N GLU A 246 -118.81 2.78 54.85
CA GLU A 246 -120.06 3.29 54.29
C GLU A 246 -121.10 2.17 54.16
N LYS A 247 -120.73 1.00 53.63
CA LYS A 247 -121.63 -0.16 53.51
C LYS A 247 -122.15 -0.63 54.87
N THR A 248 -121.29 -0.74 55.88
CA THR A 248 -121.70 -1.16 57.23
C THR A 248 -122.46 -0.06 57.98
N SER A 249 -122.18 1.21 57.73
CA SER A 249 -122.99 2.36 58.19
C SER A 249 -124.38 2.35 57.57
N CYS A 250 -124.50 2.09 56.27
CA CYS A 250 -125.77 1.90 55.58
C CYS A 250 -126.53 0.65 56.08
N HIS A 251 -125.82 -0.47 56.32
CA HIS A 251 -126.44 -1.67 56.90
C HIS A 251 -127.01 -1.38 58.29
N ARG A 252 -126.27 -0.71 59.18
CA ARG A 252 -126.78 -0.26 60.48
C ARG A 252 -127.98 0.67 60.34
N LYS A 253 -127.94 1.65 59.44
CA LYS A 253 -129.09 2.55 59.21
C LYS A 253 -130.33 1.77 58.74
N VAL A 254 -130.17 0.72 57.94
CA VAL A 254 -131.26 -0.18 57.56
C VAL A 254 -131.76 -1.01 58.75
N GLU A 255 -130.87 -1.55 59.58
CA GLU A 255 -131.23 -2.27 60.82
C GLU A 255 -131.90 -1.36 61.86
N ASP A 256 -131.44 -0.12 62.02
CA ASP A 256 -132.02 0.87 62.92
C ASP A 256 -133.39 1.35 62.40
N CYS A 257 -133.58 1.47 61.08
CA CYS A 257 -134.90 1.67 60.48
C CYS A 257 -135.83 0.44 60.58
N LEU A 258 -135.30 -0.76 60.87
CA LEU A 258 -136.07 -1.96 61.16
C LEU A 258 -136.31 -2.17 62.67
N ARG A 259 -135.56 -1.47 63.54
CA ARG A 259 -135.77 -1.43 65.00
C ARG A 259 -136.85 -0.41 65.37
N VAL A 260 -138.10 -0.84 65.24
CA VAL A 260 -139.27 -0.13 65.79
C VAL A 260 -139.06 0.08 67.31
N PRO A 261 -139.16 1.32 67.83
CA PRO A 261 -139.16 1.56 69.27
C PRO A 261 -140.55 1.27 69.84
N GLU A 262 -140.69 0.17 70.59
CA GLU A 262 -141.89 -0.07 71.40
C GLU A 262 -141.90 0.87 72.62
N PHE A 263 -142.89 1.76 72.71
CA PHE A 263 -143.09 2.59 73.90
C PHE A 263 -144.58 2.93 74.13
N SER A 264 -145.02 2.85 75.39
CA SER A 264 -146.42 2.92 75.88
C SER A 264 -147.30 1.71 75.48
N MET A 265 -148.23 1.19 76.31
CA MET A 265 -149.00 1.88 77.36
C MET A 265 -149.11 1.19 78.75
N SER A 266 -149.28 2.07 79.73
CA SER A 266 -149.71 1.96 81.14
C SER A 266 -150.66 0.85 81.63
N SER A 267 -150.36 0.31 82.82
CA SER A 267 -151.26 0.07 84.00
C SER A 267 -150.39 -0.25 85.24
N ILE A 268 -150.63 0.10 86.52
CA ILE A 268 -151.85 0.12 87.38
C ILE A 268 -152.19 -1.31 87.87
N CYS A 269 -152.32 -1.69 89.16
CA CYS A 269 -152.12 -1.11 90.52
C CYS A 269 -152.31 -2.28 91.57
N VAL A 270 -152.09 -2.27 92.91
CA VAL A 270 -151.57 -1.38 93.99
C VAL A 270 -151.21 -2.25 95.25
N THR A 271 -150.71 -1.70 96.37
CA THR A 271 -150.41 -2.37 97.70
C THR A 271 -149.36 -3.50 97.68
N GLU A 272 -148.72 -4.00 98.75
CA GLU A 272 -148.38 -3.68 100.17
C GLU A 272 -147.13 -4.56 100.49
N GLY A 273 -146.29 -4.44 101.51
CA GLY A 273 -146.28 -3.82 102.84
C GLY A 273 -145.14 -4.49 103.66
N THR A 274 -144.88 -4.02 104.89
CA THR A 274 -143.74 -4.39 105.80
C THR A 274 -142.31 -4.18 105.26
#